data_AF-A0A8J4UY32-F1
#
_entry.id   AF-A0A8J4UY32-F1
#
_cell.length_a   1.000
_cell.length_b   1.000
_cell.length_c   1.000
_cell.angle_alpha   90.00
_cell.angle_beta   90.00
_cell.angle_gamma   90.00
#
_symmetry.space_group_name_H-M   'P 1'
#
loop_
_entity.id
_entity.type
_entity.pdbx_description
1 polymer ?
#
loop_
_entity_poly.entity_id
_entity_poly.type
_entity_poly.pdbx_seq_one_letter_code
_entity_poly.pdbx_strand_id
1 'polypeptide(L)'
;MSNNQAKEAEDPMGKATVAVEDLYHIQDTYFPTNPDDKISELQKESDLALNLLDSVPQDQRKSPLQRATYEYLRGKILDVFPDYRKEAEDHLSKAVKLNPSLADAWLCLGNCIWKKGDLSSAKNCFTLALSKGPNKKILCQLSMLERRMAQGSENEAEIVEESIQHAKEAITLDVKDGNSW
;
A
#
# COMPACT_ATOMS: atom_id res chain seq x y z
N MET A 1 20.99 -27.19 -30.89
CA MET A 1 19.68 -26.54 -30.73
C MET A 1 19.52 -26.19 -29.26
N SER A 2 20.05 -25.03 -28.86
CA SER A 2 20.00 -24.55 -27.47
C SER A 2 19.61 -23.08 -27.51
N ASN A 3 18.35 -22.78 -27.21
CA ASN A 3 17.89 -21.50 -26.66
C ASN A 3 16.36 -21.45 -26.67
N ASN A 4 15.73 -22.16 -25.73
CA ASN A 4 14.36 -21.80 -25.35
C ASN A 4 13.94 -22.31 -23.96
N GLN A 5 14.81 -23.01 -23.23
CA GLN A 5 14.53 -23.51 -21.87
C GLN A 5 15.18 -22.66 -20.76
N ALA A 6 15.76 -21.49 -21.09
CA ALA A 6 16.47 -20.64 -20.13
C ALA A 6 15.88 -19.21 -19.97
N LYS A 7 14.70 -18.94 -20.53
CA LYS A 7 14.06 -17.61 -20.52
C LYS A 7 12.90 -17.44 -19.54
N GLU A 8 12.53 -18.51 -18.83
CA GLU A 8 11.60 -18.47 -17.68
C GLU A 8 12.37 -18.65 -16.36
N ALA A 9 13.50 -17.96 -16.22
CA ALA A 9 14.02 -17.70 -14.88
C ALA A 9 13.01 -16.76 -14.21
N GLU A 10 12.07 -17.32 -13.46
CA GLU A 10 10.96 -16.61 -12.81
C GLU A 10 11.44 -15.29 -12.21
N ASP A 11 10.87 -14.16 -12.67
CA ASP A 11 11.20 -12.81 -12.21
C ASP A 11 11.19 -12.76 -10.67
N PRO A 12 12.36 -12.66 -10.00
CA PRO A 12 12.44 -12.64 -8.55
C PRO A 12 11.62 -11.51 -7.92
N MET A 13 11.57 -10.34 -8.58
CA MET A 13 10.75 -9.22 -8.14
C MET A 13 9.25 -9.55 -8.28
N GLY A 14 8.87 -10.19 -9.39
CA GLY A 14 7.52 -10.69 -9.61
C GLY A 14 7.07 -11.68 -8.53
N LYS A 15 7.91 -12.65 -8.17
CA LYS A 15 7.63 -13.60 -7.06
C LYS A 15 7.41 -12.90 -5.72
N ALA A 16 8.29 -11.96 -5.39
CA ALA A 16 8.13 -11.17 -4.17
C ALA A 16 6.82 -10.37 -4.21
N THR A 17 6.46 -9.80 -5.37
CA THR A 17 5.22 -9.05 -5.57
C THR A 17 3.99 -9.92 -5.31
N VAL A 18 3.92 -11.12 -5.89
CA VAL A 18 2.83 -12.08 -5.65
C VAL A 18 2.72 -12.44 -4.18
N ALA A 19 3.85 -12.72 -3.50
CA ALA A 19 3.83 -13.01 -2.07
C ALA A 19 3.30 -11.83 -1.22
N VAL A 20 3.57 -10.59 -1.62
CA VAL A 20 2.97 -9.41 -0.95
C VAL A 20 1.46 -9.31 -1.22
N GLU A 21 1.00 -9.68 -2.40
CA GLU A 21 -0.43 -9.73 -2.73
C GLU A 21 -1.15 -10.79 -1.89
N ASP A 22 -0.59 -11.99 -1.79
CA ASP A 22 -1.12 -13.07 -0.96
C ASP A 22 -1.15 -12.69 0.52
N LEU A 23 -0.09 -12.03 1.01
CA LEU A 23 -0.02 -11.52 2.39
C LEU A 23 -1.18 -10.54 2.69
N TYR A 24 -1.48 -9.62 1.77
CA TYR A 24 -2.60 -8.69 1.94
C TYR A 24 -3.96 -9.37 1.73
N HIS A 25 -4.04 -10.40 0.89
CA HIS A 25 -5.24 -11.22 0.79
C HIS A 25 -5.55 -11.91 2.13
N ILE A 26 -4.55 -12.44 2.82
CA ILE A 26 -4.70 -13.01 4.16
C ILE A 26 -5.08 -11.93 5.17
N GLN A 27 -4.45 -10.76 5.12
CA GLN A 27 -4.82 -9.62 5.96
C GLN A 27 -6.32 -9.28 5.81
N ASP A 28 -6.84 -9.31 4.59
CA ASP A 28 -8.21 -8.90 4.28
C ASP A 28 -9.26 -10.01 4.47
N THR A 29 -8.87 -11.29 4.39
CA THR A 29 -9.84 -12.41 4.36
C THR A 29 -9.74 -13.38 5.53
N TYR A 30 -8.62 -13.41 6.26
CA TYR A 30 -8.45 -14.30 7.41
C TYR A 30 -8.92 -13.64 8.71
N PHE A 31 -9.95 -14.23 9.34
CA PHE A 31 -10.57 -13.75 10.59
C PHE A 31 -10.74 -14.91 11.58
N PRO A 32 -9.65 -15.37 12.23
CA PRO A 32 -9.70 -16.44 13.22
C PRO A 32 -10.42 -15.99 14.50
N THR A 33 -10.88 -16.96 15.29
CA THR A 33 -11.51 -16.69 16.59
C THR A 33 -10.56 -16.02 17.58
N ASN A 34 -9.27 -16.41 17.56
CA ASN A 34 -8.24 -15.77 18.36
C ASN A 34 -7.44 -14.76 17.50
N PRO A 35 -7.42 -13.47 17.86
CA PRO A 35 -6.63 -12.46 17.14
C PRO A 35 -5.14 -12.79 17.01
N ASP A 36 -4.56 -13.50 18.00
CA ASP A 36 -3.15 -13.88 17.97
C ASP A 36 -2.82 -14.85 16.82
N ASP A 37 -3.80 -15.65 16.38
CA ASP A 37 -3.64 -16.56 15.24
C ASP A 37 -3.48 -15.75 13.94
N LYS A 38 -4.18 -14.61 13.83
CA LYS A 38 -4.05 -13.71 12.67
C LYS A 38 -2.67 -13.06 12.66
N ILE A 39 -2.20 -12.58 13.80
CA ILE A 39 -0.87 -11.96 13.91
C ILE A 39 0.21 -12.99 13.59
N SER A 40 0.07 -14.23 14.07
CA SER A 40 1.00 -15.32 13.81
C SER A 40 1.06 -15.69 12.33
N GLU A 41 -0.09 -15.79 11.65
CA GLU A 41 -0.14 -16.08 10.22
C GLU A 41 0.47 -14.93 9.40
N LEU A 42 0.13 -13.68 9.73
CA LEU A 42 0.71 -12.50 9.08
C LEU A 42 2.24 -12.44 9.27
N GLN A 43 2.75 -12.83 10.43
CA GLN A 43 4.19 -12.88 10.67
C GLN A 43 4.87 -13.93 9.80
N LYS A 44 4.31 -15.15 9.75
CA LYS A 44 4.81 -16.24 8.90
C LYS A 44 4.88 -15.84 7.42
N GLU A 45 3.81 -15.25 6.90
CA GLU A 45 3.74 -14.85 5.50
C GLU A 45 4.59 -13.61 5.19
N SER A 46 4.73 -12.69 6.16
CA SER A 46 5.67 -11.58 6.06
C SER A 46 7.12 -12.06 5.95
N ASP A 47 7.51 -13.04 6.76
CA ASP A 47 8.86 -13.61 6.72
C ASP A 47 9.13 -14.29 5.37
N LEU A 48 8.14 -15.00 4.82
CA LEU A 48 8.23 -15.59 3.49
C LEU A 48 8.38 -14.53 2.39
N ALA A 49 7.54 -13.49 2.41
CA ALA A 49 7.60 -12.39 1.44
C ALA A 49 8.93 -11.62 1.53
N LEU A 50 9.45 -11.37 2.74
CA LEU A 50 10.75 -10.74 2.96
C LEU A 50 11.89 -11.59 2.43
N ASN A 51 11.87 -12.90 2.66
CA ASN A 51 12.89 -13.82 2.14
C ASN A 51 12.91 -13.82 0.60
N LEU A 52 11.73 -13.85 -0.04
CA LEU A 52 11.62 -13.75 -1.49
C LEU A 52 12.16 -12.41 -1.99
N LEU A 53 11.78 -11.31 -1.35
CA LEU A 53 12.25 -9.98 -1.71
C LEU A 53 13.77 -9.84 -1.53
N ASP A 54 14.33 -10.37 -0.45
CA ASP A 54 15.76 -10.32 -0.18
C ASP A 54 16.58 -11.20 -1.13
N SER A 55 15.96 -12.20 -1.76
CA SER A 55 16.57 -13.01 -2.82
C SER A 55 16.71 -12.28 -4.17
N VAL A 56 16.03 -11.13 -4.36
CA VAL A 56 16.07 -10.38 -5.62
C VAL A 56 17.50 -9.95 -5.97
N PRO A 57 18.09 -10.33 -7.11
CA PRO A 57 19.47 -10.00 -7.42
C PRO A 57 19.76 -8.48 -7.45
N GLN A 58 20.98 -8.07 -7.08
CA GLN A 58 21.34 -6.64 -7.03
C GLN A 58 21.19 -5.93 -8.39
N ASP A 59 21.41 -6.64 -9.50
CA ASP A 59 21.20 -6.13 -10.86
C ASP A 59 19.75 -5.76 -11.15
N GLN A 60 18.80 -6.38 -10.46
CA GLN A 60 17.38 -6.01 -10.49
C GLN A 60 17.01 -4.93 -9.47
N ARG A 61 17.99 -4.34 -8.78
CA ARG A 61 17.82 -3.21 -7.83
C ARG A 61 18.69 -2.00 -8.20
N LYS A 62 19.23 -1.95 -9.42
CA LYS A 62 20.21 -0.93 -9.86
C LYS A 62 19.57 0.40 -10.22
N SER A 63 18.46 0.38 -10.95
CA SER A 63 17.80 1.62 -11.36
C SER A 63 17.00 2.24 -10.21
N PRO A 64 16.81 3.58 -10.19
CA PRO A 64 15.97 4.23 -9.20
C PRO A 64 14.55 3.66 -9.13
N LEU A 65 13.95 3.31 -10.29
CA LEU A 65 12.61 2.73 -10.36
C LEU A 65 12.57 1.32 -9.74
N GLN A 66 13.51 0.45 -10.08
CA GLN A 66 13.62 -0.87 -9.47
C GLN A 66 13.86 -0.80 -7.97
N ARG A 67 14.74 0.13 -7.54
CA ARG A 67 14.99 0.36 -6.12
C ARG A 67 13.74 0.89 -5.42
N ALA A 68 12.99 1.79 -6.06
CA ALA A 68 11.73 2.28 -5.52
C ALA A 68 10.72 1.14 -5.32
N THR A 69 10.57 0.25 -6.30
CA THR A 69 9.71 -0.94 -6.18
C THR A 69 10.16 -1.86 -5.04
N TYR A 70 11.45 -2.12 -4.92
CA TYR A 70 12.00 -2.92 -3.82
C TYR A 70 11.69 -2.30 -2.44
N GLU A 71 11.95 -1.00 -2.28
CA GLU A 71 11.68 -0.28 -1.03
C GLU A 71 10.17 -0.21 -0.74
N TYR A 72 9.34 -0.04 -1.78
CA TYR A 72 7.88 -0.07 -1.67
C TYR A 72 7.38 -1.43 -1.16
N LEU A 73 7.80 -2.53 -1.79
CA LEU A 73 7.38 -3.88 -1.38
C LEU A 73 7.81 -4.17 0.05
N ARG A 74 9.06 -3.84 0.41
CA ARG A 74 9.58 -4.05 1.77
C ARG A 74 8.77 -3.27 2.80
N GLY A 75 8.51 -1.99 2.51
CA GLY A 75 7.67 -1.14 3.36
C GLY A 75 6.24 -1.65 3.49
N LYS A 76 5.64 -2.12 2.38
CA LYS A 76 4.29 -2.70 2.36
C LYS A 76 4.19 -3.99 3.16
N ILE A 77 5.18 -4.88 3.12
CA ILE A 77 5.24 -6.09 3.96
C ILE A 77 5.27 -5.69 5.44
N LEU A 78 6.16 -4.77 5.81
CA LEU A 78 6.28 -4.31 7.19
C LEU A 78 5.02 -3.60 7.69
N ASP A 79 4.26 -2.95 6.81
CA ASP A 79 3.00 -2.28 7.13
C ASP A 79 1.78 -3.22 7.22
N VAL A 80 1.92 -4.54 7.03
CA VAL A 80 0.73 -5.42 7.11
C VAL A 80 0.11 -5.49 8.52
N PHE A 81 0.86 -5.13 9.55
CA PHE A 81 0.42 -5.20 10.94
C PHE A 81 -0.46 -3.99 11.32
N PRO A 82 -1.39 -4.15 12.29
CA PRO A 82 -2.25 -3.06 12.74
C PRO A 82 -1.47 -1.88 13.33
N ASP A 83 -0.40 -2.18 14.07
CA ASP A 83 0.40 -1.18 14.77
C ASP A 83 1.41 -0.50 13.85
N TYR A 84 1.69 0.77 14.15
CA TYR A 84 2.70 1.54 13.45
C TYR A 84 4.10 0.93 13.62
N ARG A 85 4.82 0.80 12.49
CA ARG A 85 6.22 0.37 12.46
C ARG A 85 7.07 1.42 11.75
N LYS A 86 8.05 1.99 12.47
CA LYS A 86 8.97 3.01 11.93
C LYS A 86 9.73 2.53 10.69
N GLU A 87 10.10 1.25 10.66
CA GLU A 87 10.80 0.65 9.52
C GLU A 87 9.95 0.66 8.24
N ALA A 88 8.64 0.45 8.35
CA ALA A 88 7.72 0.56 7.21
C ALA A 88 7.71 1.99 6.66
N GLU A 89 7.59 3.00 7.54
CA GLU A 89 7.66 4.42 7.16
C GLU A 89 8.98 4.75 6.45
N ASP A 90 10.11 4.26 6.95
CA ASP A 90 11.43 4.54 6.39
C ASP A 90 11.60 3.96 4.98
N HIS A 91 11.14 2.72 4.77
CA HIS A 91 11.16 2.08 3.46
C HIS A 91 10.19 2.76 2.47
N LEU A 92 8.96 3.04 2.88
CA LEU A 92 7.97 3.73 2.05
C LEU A 92 8.41 5.17 1.70
N SER A 93 9.02 5.88 2.65
CA SER A 93 9.60 7.21 2.42
C SER A 93 10.73 7.19 1.40
N LYS A 94 11.57 6.14 1.38
CA LYS A 94 12.58 5.96 0.34
C LYS A 94 11.94 5.67 -1.02
N ALA A 95 10.91 4.82 -1.06
CA ALA A 95 10.21 4.46 -2.29
C ALA A 95 9.65 5.70 -3.00
N VAL A 96 8.93 6.58 -2.28
CA VAL A 96 8.33 7.78 -2.86
C VAL A 96 9.37 8.84 -3.26
N LYS A 97 10.54 8.86 -2.60
CA LYS A 97 11.67 9.74 -3.01
C LYS A 97 12.32 9.26 -4.30
N LEU A 98 12.49 7.95 -4.45
CA LEU A 98 13.11 7.32 -5.62
C LEU A 98 12.17 7.32 -6.83
N ASN A 99 10.87 7.11 -6.60
CA ASN A 99 9.84 7.18 -7.61
C ASN A 99 8.61 7.96 -7.11
N PRO A 100 8.59 9.29 -7.29
CA PRO A 100 7.46 10.12 -6.87
C PRO A 100 6.15 9.82 -7.61
N SER A 101 6.17 9.16 -8.77
CA SER A 101 4.96 8.82 -9.52
C SER A 101 4.30 7.50 -9.08
N LEU A 102 4.92 6.76 -8.15
CA LEU A 102 4.37 5.51 -7.63
C LEU A 102 3.22 5.78 -6.64
N ALA A 103 2.00 5.91 -7.17
CA ALA A 103 0.80 6.22 -6.39
C ALA A 103 0.57 5.25 -5.22
N ASP A 104 0.80 3.95 -5.43
CA ASP A 104 0.62 2.93 -4.40
C ASP A 104 1.62 3.06 -3.24
N ALA A 105 2.83 3.58 -3.49
CA ALA A 105 3.79 3.85 -2.41
C ALA A 105 3.36 5.03 -1.56
N TRP A 106 2.76 6.07 -2.16
CA TRP A 106 2.17 7.18 -1.42
C TRP A 106 0.94 6.73 -0.62
N LEU A 107 0.10 5.86 -1.18
CA LEU A 107 -1.02 5.25 -0.46
C LEU A 107 -0.54 4.45 0.76
N CYS A 108 0.43 3.55 0.59
CA CYS A 108 0.99 2.79 1.70
C CYS A 108 1.66 3.69 2.74
N LEU A 109 2.41 4.72 2.32
CA LEU A 109 3.02 5.69 3.24
C LEU A 109 1.95 6.44 4.04
N GLY A 110 0.86 6.87 3.40
CA GLY A 110 -0.27 7.51 4.06
C GLY A 110 -0.93 6.60 5.10
N ASN A 111 -1.16 5.33 4.78
CA ASN A 111 -1.69 4.34 5.73
C ASN A 111 -0.75 4.13 6.93
N CYS A 112 0.55 4.00 6.68
CA CYS A 112 1.55 3.83 7.73
C CYS A 112 1.60 5.05 8.67
N ILE A 113 1.62 6.26 8.11
CA ILE A 113 1.58 7.52 8.87
C ILE A 113 0.24 7.68 9.61
N TRP A 114 -0.86 7.19 9.04
CA TRP A 114 -2.14 7.19 9.73
C TRP A 114 -2.10 6.32 10.99
N LYS A 115 -1.48 5.14 10.94
CA LYS A 115 -1.27 4.30 12.15
C LYS A 115 -0.42 4.99 13.22
N LYS A 116 0.53 5.84 12.81
CA LYS A 116 1.32 6.70 13.71
C LYS A 116 0.47 7.76 14.42
N GLY A 117 -0.69 8.11 13.87
CA GLY A 117 -1.60 9.13 14.38
C GLY A 117 -1.41 10.52 13.78
N ASP A 118 -0.48 10.70 12.85
CA ASP A 118 -0.25 11.98 12.17
C ASP A 118 -1.20 12.13 10.98
N LEU A 119 -2.45 12.52 11.28
CA LEU A 119 -3.52 12.60 10.28
C LEU A 119 -3.22 13.63 9.18
N SER A 120 -2.57 14.75 9.52
CA SER A 120 -2.21 15.79 8.57
C SER A 120 -1.20 15.29 7.54
N SER A 121 -0.14 14.62 7.99
CA SER A 121 0.84 14.03 7.07
C SER A 121 0.25 12.88 6.24
N ALA A 122 -0.68 12.10 6.82
CA ALA A 122 -1.41 11.07 6.07
C ALA A 122 -2.28 11.68 4.95
N LYS A 123 -3.01 12.77 5.23
CA LYS A 123 -3.82 13.51 4.23
C LYS A 123 -2.94 13.97 3.08
N ASN A 124 -1.77 14.56 3.40
CA ASN A 124 -0.80 14.98 2.39
C ASN A 124 -0.34 13.81 1.49
N CYS A 125 -0.08 12.64 2.07
CA CYS A 125 0.31 11.46 1.29
C CYS A 125 -0.79 11.02 0.32
N PHE A 126 -2.05 10.96 0.78
CA PHE A 126 -3.17 10.59 -0.08
C PHE A 126 -3.42 11.63 -1.18
N THR A 127 -3.35 12.92 -0.88
CA THR A 127 -3.45 13.99 -1.89
C THR A 127 -2.34 13.89 -2.93
N LEU A 128 -1.09 13.62 -2.51
CA LEU A 128 0.01 13.39 -3.43
C LEU A 128 -0.19 12.12 -4.29
N ALA A 129 -0.76 11.07 -3.72
CA ALA A 129 -1.10 9.86 -4.47
C ALA A 129 -2.17 10.14 -5.54
N LEU A 130 -3.24 10.86 -5.20
CA LEU A 130 -4.30 11.27 -6.16
C LEU A 130 -3.78 12.20 -7.25
N SER A 131 -2.76 13.01 -6.97
CA SER A 131 -2.11 13.84 -8.00
C SER A 131 -1.47 13.02 -9.13
N LYS A 132 -1.27 11.70 -8.95
CA LYS A 132 -0.72 10.79 -9.97
C LYS A 132 -1.79 10.13 -10.82
N GLY A 133 -3.04 10.19 -10.40
CA GLY A 133 -4.18 9.65 -11.11
C GLY A 133 -5.35 9.37 -10.16
N PRO A 134 -6.61 9.45 -10.66
CA PRO A 134 -7.77 9.04 -9.88
C PRO A 134 -7.66 7.57 -9.47
N ASN A 135 -7.90 7.27 -8.20
CA ASN A 135 -7.84 5.91 -7.69
C ASN A 135 -8.88 5.71 -6.59
N LYS A 136 -9.75 4.72 -6.77
CA LYS A 136 -10.84 4.37 -5.85
C LYS A 136 -10.34 4.11 -4.42
N LYS A 137 -9.29 3.30 -4.27
CA LYS A 137 -8.75 2.93 -2.95
C LYS A 137 -8.21 4.16 -2.22
N ILE A 138 -7.51 5.04 -2.92
CA ILE A 138 -6.97 6.28 -2.33
C ILE A 138 -8.11 7.22 -1.91
N LEU A 139 -9.13 7.42 -2.76
CA LEU A 139 -10.30 8.23 -2.44
C LEU A 139 -11.05 7.70 -1.20
N CYS A 140 -11.24 6.39 -1.10
CA CYS A 140 -11.85 5.77 0.07
C CYS A 140 -11.03 6.02 1.35
N GLN A 141 -9.71 5.84 1.30
CA GLN A 141 -8.83 6.08 2.46
C GLN A 141 -8.83 7.55 2.88
N LEU A 142 -8.74 8.48 1.93
CA LEU A 142 -8.81 9.91 2.19
C LEU A 142 -10.16 10.31 2.83
N SER A 143 -11.26 9.81 2.28
CA SER A 143 -12.60 10.01 2.83
C SER A 143 -12.71 9.51 4.28
N MET A 144 -12.18 8.33 4.59
CA MET A 144 -12.18 7.81 5.97
C MET A 144 -11.30 8.63 6.92
N LEU A 145 -10.13 9.08 6.45
CA LEU A 145 -9.21 9.91 7.21
C LEU A 145 -9.85 11.27 7.55
N GLU A 146 -10.50 11.91 6.58
CA GLU A 146 -11.18 13.21 6.77
C GLU A 146 -12.29 13.11 7.81
N ARG A 147 -13.10 12.03 7.80
CA ARG A 147 -14.10 11.80 8.87
C ARG A 147 -13.45 11.70 10.25
N ARG A 148 -12.28 11.07 10.35
CA ARG A 148 -11.54 10.98 11.61
C ARG A 148 -10.99 12.33 12.04
N MET A 149 -10.50 13.14 11.11
CA MET A 149 -10.02 14.51 11.38
C MET A 149 -11.14 15.46 11.78
N ALA A 150 -12.36 15.24 11.27
CA ALA A 150 -13.52 16.08 11.55
C ALA A 150 -13.97 15.99 13.02
N GLN A 151 -13.79 14.81 13.65
CA GLN A 151 -14.17 14.57 15.04
C GLN A 151 -13.46 15.54 16.00
N GLY A 152 -14.22 16.49 16.55
CA GLY A 152 -13.69 17.50 17.48
C GLY A 152 -12.96 18.68 16.83
N SER A 153 -13.12 18.87 15.51
CA SER A 153 -12.60 20.04 14.79
C SER A 153 -13.65 21.17 14.69
N GLU A 154 -13.22 22.42 14.63
CA GLU A 154 -14.12 23.58 14.46
C GLU A 154 -14.79 23.61 13.08
N ASN A 155 -14.16 23.01 12.06
CA ASN A 155 -14.63 22.97 10.68
C ASN A 155 -15.24 21.61 10.31
N GLU A 156 -15.85 20.92 11.27
CA GLU A 156 -16.37 19.55 11.11
C GLU A 156 -17.27 19.41 9.87
N ALA A 157 -18.21 20.33 9.67
CA ALA A 157 -19.16 20.28 8.55
C ALA A 157 -18.48 20.32 7.17
N GLU A 158 -17.46 21.18 7.02
CA GLU A 158 -16.70 21.33 5.77
C GLU A 158 -15.89 20.06 5.47
N ILE A 159 -15.18 19.53 6.48
CA ILE A 159 -14.37 18.31 6.32
C ILE A 159 -15.26 17.09 6.02
N VAL A 160 -16.45 17.02 6.61
CA VAL A 160 -17.43 15.96 6.32
C VAL A 160 -17.95 16.09 4.88
N GLU A 161 -18.19 17.30 4.39
CA GLU A 161 -18.61 17.52 3.00
C GLU A 161 -17.53 17.10 2.00
N GLU A 162 -16.26 17.48 2.22
CA GLU A 162 -15.11 17.01 1.43
C GLU A 162 -15.03 15.48 1.41
N SER A 163 -15.17 14.85 2.58
CA SER A 163 -15.16 13.40 2.72
C SER A 163 -16.25 12.70 1.91
N ILE A 164 -17.47 13.26 1.90
CA ILE A 164 -18.60 12.74 1.11
C ILE A 164 -18.31 12.90 -0.37
N GLN A 165 -17.69 13.99 -0.79
CA GLN A 165 -17.32 14.22 -2.18
C GLN A 165 -16.31 13.18 -2.67
N HIS A 166 -15.24 12.92 -1.90
CA HIS A 166 -14.28 11.86 -2.24
C HIS A 166 -14.94 10.46 -2.30
N ALA A 167 -15.88 10.15 -1.40
CA ALA A 167 -16.61 8.88 -1.44
C ALA A 167 -17.49 8.75 -2.70
N LYS A 168 -18.16 9.83 -3.11
CA LYS A 168 -18.93 9.87 -4.36
C LYS A 168 -18.04 9.65 -5.57
N GLU A 169 -16.89 10.31 -5.63
CA GLU A 169 -15.92 10.12 -6.72
C GLU A 169 -15.43 8.68 -6.81
N ALA A 170 -15.13 8.04 -5.67
CA ALA A 170 -14.73 6.64 -5.63
C ALA A 170 -15.78 5.72 -6.25
N ILE A 171 -17.07 5.97 -5.99
CA ILE A 171 -18.19 5.22 -6.59
C ILE A 171 -18.25 5.46 -8.10
N THR A 172 -18.08 6.70 -8.56
CA THR A 172 -18.13 7.01 -10.00
C THR A 172 -17.03 6.36 -10.82
N LEU A 173 -15.86 6.07 -10.21
CA LEU A 173 -14.80 5.30 -10.87
C LEU A 173 -15.21 3.83 -11.11
N ASP A 174 -16.04 3.27 -10.23
CA ASP A 174 -16.56 1.90 -10.32
C ASP A 174 -17.66 1.77 -11.37
N VAL A 175 -18.54 2.77 -11.50
CA VAL A 175 -19.63 2.79 -12.50
C VAL A 175 -19.10 2.83 -13.93
N LYS A 176 -17.84 3.25 -14.12
CA LYS A 176 -17.16 3.22 -15.42
C LYS A 176 -16.46 1.89 -15.72
N ASP A 177 -16.37 0.96 -14.76
CA ASP A 177 -15.94 -0.40 -15.01
C ASP A 177 -17.12 -1.20 -15.61
N GLY A 178 -17.26 -1.09 -16.94
CA GLY A 178 -18.41 -1.56 -17.72
C GLY A 178 -18.69 -3.08 -17.71
N ASN A 179 -18.08 -3.83 -16.78
CA ASN A 179 -18.29 -5.27 -16.57
C ASN A 179 -19.00 -5.60 -15.24
N SER A 180 -19.48 -4.61 -14.48
CA SER A 180 -20.07 -4.82 -13.15
C SER A 180 -21.61 -4.71 -13.09
N TRP A 181 -22.32 -5.15 -14.13
CA TRP A 181 -23.78 -5.36 -14.11
C TRP A 181 -24.15 -6.77 -14.56
#